data_AF-A0A067CRN7-F1
#
_entry.id   AF-A0A067CRN7-F1
#
_cell.length_a   1.000
_cell.length_b   1.000
_cell.length_c   1.000
_cell.angle_alpha   90.00
_cell.angle_beta   90.00
_cell.angle_gamma   90.00
#
_symmetry.space_group_name_H-M   'P 1'
#
loop_
_entity.id
_entity.type
_entity.pdbx_description
1 polymer ?
#
loop_
_entity_poly.entity_id
_entity_poly.type
_entity_poly.pdbx_seq_one_letter_code
_entity_poly.pdbx_strand_id
1 'polypeptide(L)'
;MATVRQVRQTDFTAAKGNSLQACIASLRGVELDAVPNFILDPSGYMPAINRYLAPQGLTFEKINLAADGSVPADTSLLQPGSAVVLRGKSPRGDFGHVVVARVEASGQAFEPIMDPHPDDAFLDGPGQWVGVLVPTAIARA
;
A
#
# COMPACT_ATOMS: atom_id res chain seq x y z
N MET A 1 6.86 13.80 13.47
CA MET A 1 6.65 12.84 12.38
C MET A 1 5.20 12.38 12.44
N ALA A 2 4.46 12.38 11.33
CA ALA A 2 3.06 11.98 11.34
C ALA A 2 2.95 10.45 11.51
N THR A 3 2.28 10.02 12.57
CA THR A 3 1.94 8.61 12.82
C THR A 3 0.82 8.20 11.86
N VAL A 4 0.97 7.05 11.19
CA VAL A 4 -0.09 6.48 10.36
C VAL A 4 -1.17 5.91 11.28
N ARG A 5 -2.44 6.15 10.97
CA ARG A 5 -3.56 5.56 11.71
C ARG A 5 -3.53 4.04 11.54
N GLN A 6 -3.62 3.27 12.63
CA GLN A 6 -3.79 1.82 12.52
C GLN A 6 -5.25 1.48 12.17
N VAL A 7 -5.46 0.82 11.04
CA VAL A 7 -6.76 0.29 10.61
C VAL A 7 -6.56 -1.20 10.33
N ARG A 8 -7.35 -2.05 11.00
CA ARG A 8 -7.24 -3.51 10.88
C ARG A 8 -8.18 -4.01 9.78
N GLN A 9 -7.76 -5.05 9.07
CA GLN A 9 -8.62 -5.78 8.15
C GLN A 9 -9.68 -6.57 8.94
N THR A 10 -10.82 -6.78 8.31
CA THR A 10 -11.96 -7.52 8.90
C THR A 10 -12.40 -8.71 8.04
N ASP A 11 -11.97 -8.75 6.78
CA ASP A 11 -12.16 -9.87 5.87
C ASP A 11 -10.81 -10.53 5.57
N PHE A 12 -10.71 -11.81 5.92
CA PHE A 12 -9.51 -12.64 5.81
C PHE A 12 -9.60 -13.64 4.65
N THR A 13 -10.61 -13.53 3.79
CA THR A 13 -10.80 -14.46 2.66
C THR A 13 -9.58 -14.42 1.75
N ALA A 14 -8.98 -15.58 1.48
CA ALA A 14 -7.80 -15.67 0.64
C ALA A 14 -8.04 -15.00 -0.73
N ALA A 15 -7.11 -14.14 -1.16
CA ALA A 15 -7.17 -13.34 -2.39
C ALA A 15 -8.36 -12.37 -2.53
N LYS A 16 -9.26 -12.28 -1.55
CA LYS A 16 -10.46 -11.41 -1.57
C LYS A 16 -10.64 -10.54 -0.32
N GLY A 17 -9.81 -10.76 0.69
CA GLY A 17 -9.82 -10.01 1.93
C GLY A 17 -9.51 -8.54 1.73
N ASN A 18 -9.63 -7.76 2.79
CA ASN A 18 -9.61 -6.31 2.72
C ASN A 18 -8.35 -5.65 3.30
N SER A 19 -7.21 -6.35 3.26
CA SER A 19 -5.91 -5.79 3.67
C SER A 19 -5.54 -4.51 2.89
N LEU A 20 -5.81 -4.48 1.58
CA LEU A 20 -5.56 -3.30 0.75
C LEU A 20 -6.47 -2.11 1.11
N GLN A 21 -7.73 -2.37 1.42
CA GLN A 21 -8.67 -1.35 1.92
C GLN A 21 -8.14 -0.76 3.23
N ALA A 22 -7.73 -1.61 4.17
CA ALA A 22 -7.19 -1.19 5.46
C ALA A 22 -5.91 -0.37 5.33
N CYS A 23 -4.95 -0.79 4.48
CA CYS A 23 -3.73 -0.01 4.22
C CYS A 23 -4.03 1.38 3.64
N ILE A 24 -4.95 1.48 2.68
CA ILE A 24 -5.34 2.78 2.11
C ILE A 24 -6.08 3.64 3.16
N ALA A 25 -6.97 3.06 3.96
CA ALA A 25 -7.64 3.75 5.05
C ALA A 25 -6.64 4.32 6.07
N SER A 26 -5.63 3.54 6.43
CA SER A 26 -4.51 3.94 7.27
C SER A 26 -3.73 5.12 6.69
N LEU A 27 -3.31 5.04 5.41
CA LEU A 27 -2.59 6.13 4.74
C LEU A 27 -3.43 7.41 4.62
N ARG A 28 -4.75 7.28 4.48
CA ARG A 28 -5.68 8.42 4.40
C ARG A 28 -6.14 8.93 5.77
N GLY A 29 -5.86 8.19 6.85
CA GLY A 29 -6.28 8.56 8.20
C GLY A 29 -7.80 8.44 8.45
N VAL A 30 -8.49 7.58 7.71
CA VAL A 30 -9.96 7.41 7.77
C VAL A 30 -10.35 6.04 8.33
N GLU A 31 -11.64 5.85 8.63
CA GLU A 31 -12.20 4.53 9.00
C GLU A 31 -12.13 3.55 7.82
N LEU A 32 -12.15 2.25 8.13
CA LEU A 32 -12.17 1.18 7.12
C LEU A 32 -13.34 1.35 6.13
N ASP A 33 -14.54 1.62 6.65
CA ASP A 33 -15.77 1.72 5.87
C ASP A 33 -15.83 2.96 4.97
N ALA A 34 -14.92 3.93 5.16
CA ALA A 34 -14.80 5.08 4.27
C ALA A 34 -14.04 4.76 2.98
N VAL A 35 -13.43 3.58 2.88
CA VAL A 35 -12.61 3.15 1.74
C VAL A 35 -13.26 1.92 1.09
N PRO A 36 -13.39 1.84 -0.25
CA PRO A 36 -13.91 0.65 -0.92
C PRO A 36 -12.98 -0.57 -0.75
N ASN A 37 -13.54 -1.78 -0.72
CA ASN A 37 -12.75 -2.99 -0.94
C ASN A 37 -12.43 -3.13 -2.44
N PHE A 38 -11.29 -2.56 -2.85
CA PHE A 38 -10.87 -2.45 -4.25
C PHE A 38 -10.67 -3.79 -4.97
N ILE A 39 -10.41 -4.87 -4.23
CA ILE A 39 -10.20 -6.21 -4.80
C ILE A 39 -11.49 -6.78 -5.39
N LEU A 40 -12.65 -6.31 -4.93
CA LEU A 40 -13.95 -6.73 -5.43
C LEU A 40 -14.39 -5.97 -6.69
N ASP A 41 -13.68 -4.92 -7.09
CA ASP A 41 -14.04 -4.13 -8.27
C ASP A 41 -13.71 -4.92 -9.56
N PRO A 42 -14.69 -5.12 -10.47
CA PRO A 42 -14.49 -5.89 -11.70
C PRO A 42 -13.51 -5.25 -12.69
N SER A 43 -13.22 -3.94 -12.55
CA SER A 43 -12.20 -3.25 -13.35
C SER A 43 -10.78 -3.47 -12.83
N GLY A 44 -10.63 -4.18 -11.70
CA GLY A 44 -9.36 -4.39 -11.01
C GLY A 44 -9.03 -3.31 -9.99
N TYR A 45 -8.15 -3.64 -9.04
CA TYR A 45 -7.88 -2.77 -7.89
C TYR A 45 -7.20 -1.45 -8.27
N MET A 46 -6.31 -1.42 -9.28
CA MET A 46 -5.60 -0.20 -9.68
C MET A 46 -6.57 0.89 -10.17
N PRO A 47 -7.44 0.64 -11.18
CA PRO A 47 -8.47 1.60 -11.57
C PRO A 47 -9.42 1.99 -10.43
N ALA A 48 -9.79 1.04 -9.57
CA ALA A 48 -10.69 1.30 -8.45
C ALA A 48 -10.08 2.25 -7.42
N ILE A 49 -8.81 2.05 -7.05
CA ILE A 49 -8.07 2.95 -6.15
C ILE A 49 -7.97 4.35 -6.76
N ASN A 50 -7.56 4.46 -8.02
CA ASN A 50 -7.42 5.77 -8.67
C ASN A 50 -8.74 6.51 -8.82
N ARG A 51 -9.85 5.80 -9.06
CA ARG A 51 -11.20 6.39 -9.05
C ARG A 51 -11.58 6.96 -7.69
N TYR A 52 -11.24 6.25 -6.60
CA TYR A 52 -11.46 6.71 -5.24
C TYR A 52 -10.59 7.92 -4.86
N LEU A 53 -9.33 7.95 -5.34
CA LEU A 53 -8.37 9.01 -5.03
C LEU A 53 -8.54 10.27 -5.89
N ALA A 54 -9.10 10.16 -7.10
CA ALA A 54 -9.21 11.28 -8.04
C ALA A 54 -9.92 12.52 -7.47
N PRO A 55 -11.07 12.42 -6.75
CA PRO A 55 -11.71 13.58 -6.12
C PRO A 55 -10.85 14.27 -5.06
N GLN A 56 -9.81 13.59 -4.58
CA GLN A 56 -8.88 14.06 -3.55
C GLN A 56 -7.59 14.65 -4.16
N GLY A 57 -7.49 14.72 -5.49
CA GLY A 57 -6.30 15.19 -6.20
C GLY A 57 -5.10 14.25 -6.05
N LEU A 58 -5.35 12.95 -5.86
CA LEU A 58 -4.32 11.93 -5.66
C LEU A 58 -4.42 10.83 -6.72
N THR A 59 -3.29 10.19 -7.00
CA THR A 59 -3.18 8.93 -7.75
C THR A 59 -2.35 7.93 -6.96
N PHE A 60 -2.59 6.65 -7.19
CA PHE A 60 -1.82 5.53 -6.66
C PHE A 60 -0.92 5.00 -7.76
N GLU A 61 0.38 5.13 -7.54
CA GLU A 61 1.41 4.63 -8.44
C GLU A 61 2.01 3.35 -7.89
N LYS A 62 2.15 2.35 -8.76
CA LYS A 62 2.73 1.06 -8.42
C LYS A 62 4.14 0.95 -8.98
N ILE A 63 5.10 0.67 -8.11
CA ILE A 63 6.50 0.43 -8.45
C ILE A 63 6.82 -1.03 -8.14
N ASN A 64 7.20 -1.80 -9.15
CA ASN A 64 7.67 -3.17 -8.94
C ASN A 64 9.08 -3.15 -8.37
N LEU A 65 9.34 -3.99 -7.36
CA LEU A 65 10.64 -4.13 -6.74
C LEU A 65 11.45 -5.23 -7.43
N ALA A 66 12.77 -5.20 -7.28
CA ALA A 66 13.62 -6.30 -7.69
C ALA A 66 13.37 -7.55 -6.82
N ALA A 67 13.94 -8.70 -7.23
CA ALA A 67 13.71 -9.97 -6.56
C ALA A 67 14.18 -9.99 -5.09
N ASP A 68 15.17 -9.15 -4.75
CA ASP A 68 15.68 -8.96 -3.39
C ASP A 68 14.92 -7.87 -2.59
N GLY A 69 13.88 -7.28 -3.18
CA GLY A 69 13.09 -6.20 -2.57
C GLY A 69 13.68 -4.81 -2.73
N SER A 70 14.80 -4.67 -3.43
CA SER A 70 15.39 -3.35 -3.70
C SER A 70 14.57 -2.54 -4.71
N VAL A 71 14.65 -1.22 -4.57
CA VAL A 71 13.98 -0.28 -5.47
C VAL A 71 14.77 -0.13 -6.78
N PRO A 72 14.10 -0.13 -7.97
CA PRO A 72 14.74 0.21 -9.23
C PRO A 72 15.35 1.62 -9.24
N ALA A 73 16.25 1.92 -10.19
CA ALA A 73 17.05 3.15 -10.20
C ALA A 73 16.26 4.48 -10.25
N ASP A 74 15.00 4.49 -10.69
CA ASP A 74 14.13 5.68 -10.63
C ASP A 74 13.21 5.60 -9.40
N THR A 75 13.56 6.38 -8.37
CA THR A 75 12.89 6.42 -7.07
C THR A 75 12.26 7.78 -6.77
N SER A 76 12.09 8.63 -7.78
CA SER A 76 11.66 10.02 -7.61
C SER A 76 10.33 10.19 -6.85
N LEU A 77 9.48 9.16 -6.86
CA LEU A 77 8.21 9.13 -6.12
C LEU A 77 8.33 8.64 -4.66
N LEU A 78 9.43 7.96 -4.29
CA LEU A 78 9.66 7.38 -2.97
C LEU A 78 10.46 8.33 -2.09
N GLN A 79 9.77 9.31 -1.50
CA GLN A 79 10.41 10.25 -0.59
C GLN A 79 10.77 9.57 0.74
N PRO A 80 12.02 9.72 1.24
CA PRO A 80 12.39 9.22 2.56
C PRO A 80 11.42 9.67 3.65
N GLY A 81 11.05 8.73 4.52
CA GLY A 81 10.09 8.93 5.61
C GLY A 81 8.62 8.88 5.22
N SER A 82 8.28 8.85 3.91
CA SER A 82 6.90 8.70 3.44
C SER A 82 6.33 7.31 3.76
N ALA A 83 5.02 7.24 3.98
CA ALA A 83 4.32 5.99 4.21
C ALA A 83 3.73 5.47 2.89
N VAL A 84 3.91 4.18 2.64
CA VAL A 84 3.57 3.49 1.39
C VAL A 84 2.89 2.16 1.67
N VAL A 85 2.17 1.63 0.68
CA VAL A 85 1.68 0.24 0.72
C VAL A 85 2.82 -0.65 0.23
N LEU A 86 3.24 -1.63 1.03
CA LEU A 86 4.21 -2.64 0.62
C LEU A 86 3.51 -3.99 0.46
N ARG A 87 3.71 -4.65 -0.67
CA ARG A 87 3.20 -6.00 -0.92
C ARG A 87 4.32 -7.02 -0.90
N GLY A 88 4.09 -8.15 -0.26
CA GLY A 88 4.96 -9.33 -0.34
C GLY A 88 4.17 -10.63 -0.22
N LYS A 89 4.88 -11.71 0.07
CA LYS A 89 4.30 -13.00 0.43
C LYS A 89 3.78 -12.95 1.87
N SER A 90 2.62 -13.57 2.11
CA SER A 90 2.05 -13.71 3.45
C SER A 90 2.75 -14.82 4.24
N PRO A 91 3.08 -14.65 5.53
CA PRO A 91 3.52 -15.76 6.37
C PRO A 91 2.40 -16.76 6.70
N ARG A 92 1.14 -16.43 6.36
CA ARG A 92 -0.05 -17.23 6.70
C ARG A 92 -0.50 -18.18 5.58
N GLY A 93 0.25 -18.26 4.49
CA GLY A 93 -0.04 -19.16 3.37
C GLY A 93 0.57 -18.70 2.05
N ASP A 94 0.30 -19.44 0.98
CA ASP A 94 0.88 -19.16 -0.34
C ASP A 94 0.05 -18.12 -1.13
N PHE A 95 -0.04 -16.92 -0.57
CA PHE A 95 -0.74 -15.79 -1.19
C PHE A 95 -0.07 -14.46 -0.84
N GLY A 96 -0.43 -13.41 -1.60
CA GLY A 96 0.07 -12.07 -1.36
C GLY A 96 -0.58 -11.40 -0.15
N HIS A 97 0.19 -10.57 0.55
CA HIS A 97 -0.29 -9.71 1.62
C HIS A 97 0.23 -8.29 1.44
N VAL A 98 -0.50 -7.30 1.95
CA VAL A 98 -0.07 -5.90 1.94
C VAL A 98 -0.03 -5.33 3.34
N VAL A 99 0.97 -4.50 3.59
CA VAL A 99 1.20 -3.79 4.85
C VAL A 99 1.45 -2.31 4.54
N VAL A 100 1.45 -1.45 5.55
CA VAL A 100 2.02 -0.11 5.40
C VAL A 100 3.47 -0.14 5.86
N ALA A 101 4.34 0.40 5.03
CA ALA A 101 5.75 0.57 5.33
C ALA A 101 6.15 2.04 5.21
N ARG A 102 7.30 2.38 5.78
CA ARG A 102 7.95 3.67 5.66
C ARG A 102 9.15 3.54 4.72
N VAL A 103 9.29 4.47 3.80
CA VAL A 103 10.51 4.59 3.00
C VAL A 103 11.66 4.98 3.92
N GLU A 104 12.73 4.19 3.96
CA GLU A 104 13.90 4.47 4.80
C GLU A 104 14.67 5.71 4.32
N ALA A 105 15.62 6.18 5.13
CA ALA A 105 16.44 7.36 4.85
C ALA A 105 17.19 7.29 3.51
N SER A 106 17.57 6.09 3.07
CA SER A 106 18.24 5.86 1.79
C SER A 106 17.32 6.00 0.58
N GLY A 107 16.00 5.93 0.76
CA GLY A 107 15.04 5.83 -0.34
C GLY A 107 15.03 4.48 -1.06
N GLN A 108 15.79 3.49 -0.57
CA GLN A 108 16.02 2.21 -1.25
C GLN A 108 15.50 0.99 -0.50
N ALA A 109 14.98 1.18 0.70
CA ALA A 109 14.46 0.14 1.56
C ALA A 109 13.19 0.60 2.28
N PHE A 110 12.48 -0.35 2.89
CA PHE A 110 11.18 -0.12 3.51
C PHE A 110 11.15 -0.75 4.91
N GLU A 111 10.76 0.06 5.89
CA GLU A 111 10.50 -0.38 7.26
C GLU A 111 8.99 -0.65 7.42
N PRO A 112 8.54 -1.90 7.65
CA PRO A 112 7.13 -2.16 7.93
C PRO A 112 6.69 -1.46 9.24
N ILE A 113 5.59 -0.70 9.20
CA ILE A 113 5.11 0.09 10.35
C ILE A 113 3.67 -0.22 10.77
N MET A 114 2.88 -0.89 9.91
CA MET A 114 1.54 -1.35 10.25
C MET A 114 1.13 -2.55 9.40
N ASP A 115 0.76 -3.65 10.06
CA ASP A 115 0.11 -4.79 9.41
C ASP A 115 -1.41 -4.67 9.62
N PRO A 116 -2.24 -4.67 8.55
CA PRO A 116 -3.69 -4.69 8.75
C PRO A 116 -4.16 -6.01 9.38
N HIS A 117 -3.39 -7.09 9.30
CA HIS A 117 -3.68 -8.37 9.96
C HIS A 117 -3.39 -8.30 11.47
N PRO A 118 -4.24 -8.87 12.35
CA PRO A 118 -4.14 -8.69 13.81
C PRO A 118 -3.01 -9.47 14.50
N ASP A 119 -2.31 -10.36 13.81
CA ASP A 119 -1.15 -11.10 14.36
C ASP A 119 0.18 -10.33 14.20
N ASP A 120 0.18 -9.20 13.48
CA ASP A 120 1.33 -8.32 13.26
C ASP A 120 2.61 -9.01 12.72
N ALA A 121 2.46 -10.14 12.02
CA ALA A 121 3.59 -10.91 11.46
C ALA A 121 4.14 -10.37 10.11
N PHE A 122 3.58 -9.29 9.58
CA PHE A 122 3.99 -8.60 8.34
C PHE A 122 4.08 -9.52 7.10
N LEU A 123 5.26 -9.59 6.48
CA LEU A 123 5.54 -10.27 5.21
C LEU A 123 6.59 -11.37 5.41
N ASP A 124 6.43 -12.48 4.69
CA ASP A 124 7.41 -13.58 4.60
C ASP A 124 8.39 -13.32 3.46
N GLY A 125 9.50 -12.63 3.76
CA GLY A 125 10.55 -12.30 2.80
C GLY A 125 10.43 -10.89 2.20
N PRO A 126 11.15 -10.61 1.09
CA PRO A 126 11.24 -9.26 0.53
C PRO A 126 9.91 -8.77 -0.05
N GLY A 127 9.76 -7.45 -0.09
CA GLY A 127 8.69 -6.80 -0.83
C GLY A 127 8.79 -7.10 -2.34
N GLN A 128 7.64 -7.18 -3.00
CA GLN A 128 7.52 -7.47 -4.43
C GLN A 128 7.05 -6.24 -5.22
N TRP A 129 6.23 -5.39 -4.62
CA TRP A 129 5.90 -4.08 -5.16
C TRP A 129 5.54 -3.12 -4.04
N VAL A 130 5.71 -1.83 -4.30
CA VAL A 130 5.29 -0.73 -3.44
C VAL A 130 4.24 0.13 -4.16
N GLY A 131 3.27 0.60 -3.41
CA GLY A 131 2.22 1.50 -3.84
C GLY A 131 2.33 2.84 -3.11
N VAL A 132 2.45 3.94 -3.85
CA VAL A 132 2.61 5.28 -3.29
C VAL A 132 1.44 6.17 -3.71
N LEU A 133 0.95 6.98 -2.77
CA LEU A 133 -0.04 8.02 -3.04
C LEU A 133 0.70 9.30 -3.40
N VAL A 134 0.50 9.79 -4.62
CA VAL A 134 1.14 11.01 -5.11
C VAL A 134 0.09 12.00 -5.59
N PRO A 135 0.37 13.32 -5.57
CA PRO A 135 -0.50 14.30 -6.19
C PRO A 135 -0.74 13.92 -7.65
N THR A 136 -2.01 13.97 -8.08
CA THR A 136 -2.31 13.90 -9.51
C THR A 136 -1.59 15.08 -10.16
N ALA A 137 -0.61 14.81 -11.03
CA ALA A 137 0.02 15.85 -11.81
C ALA A 137 -1.10 16.58 -12.56
N ILE A 138 -1.35 17.83 -12.21
CA ILE A 138 -2.25 18.67 -12.98
C ILE A 138 -1.61 18.71 -14.37
N ALA A 139 -2.27 18.12 -15.37
CA ALA A 139 -1.93 18.41 -16.75
C ALA A 139 -1.96 19.94 -16.85
N ARG A 140 -0.77 20.56 -16.93
CA ARG A 140 -0.69 21.97 -17.23
C ARG A 140 -1.32 22.11 -18.61
N ALA A 141 -2.56 22.61 -18.62
CA ALA A 141 -3.22 23.08 -19.82
C ALA A 141 -2.39 24.21 -20.44
#